data_AF-A0A7X4IB24-F1
#
_entry.id   AF-A0A7X4IB24-F1
#
_cell.length_a   1.000
_cell.length_b   1.000
_cell.length_c   1.000
_cell.angle_alpha   90.00
_cell.angle_beta   90.00
_cell.angle_gamma   90.00
#
_symmetry.space_group_name_H-M   'P 1'
#
loop_
_entity.id
_entity.type
_entity.pdbx_description
1 polymer ?
#
loop_
_entity_poly.entity_id
_entity_poly.type
_entity_poly.pdbx_seq_one_letter_code
_entity_poly.pdbx_strand_id
1 'polypeptide(L)' 'MNKAKKLVNKMAKKSAEKAANSACCFWAYQPKEPKAVKKLRKF' A
#
# COMPACT_ATOMS: atom_id res chain seq x y z
N MET A 1 -6.78 -24.88 2.65
CA MET A 1 -6.97 -23.45 3.03
C MET A 1 -8.29 -22.94 2.46
N ASN A 2 -9.29 -22.73 3.33
CA ASN A 2 -10.67 -22.37 2.96
C ASN A 2 -10.72 -21.05 2.16
N LYS A 3 -11.49 -21.02 1.06
CA LYS A 3 -11.64 -19.85 0.16
C LYS A 3 -12.02 -18.57 0.92
N ALA A 4 -12.83 -18.71 1.97
CA ALA A 4 -13.21 -17.60 2.86
C ALA A 4 -12.00 -16.90 3.50
N LYS A 5 -11.01 -17.65 4.02
CA LYS A 5 -9.80 -17.06 4.63
C LYS A 5 -8.95 -16.29 3.61
N LYS A 6 -8.85 -16.79 2.37
CA LYS A 6 -8.12 -16.08 1.29
C LYS A 6 -8.82 -14.76 0.92
N LEU A 7 -10.15 -14.75 0.93
CA LEU A 7 -10.95 -13.59 0.58
C LEU A 7 -10.84 -12.50 1.65
N VAL A 8 -10.91 -12.88 2.94
CA VAL A 8 -10.65 -11.99 4.08
C VAL A 8 -9.24 -11.42 4.02
N ASN A 9 -8.22 -12.24 3.78
CA ASN A 9 -6.84 -11.74 3.66
C ASN A 9 -6.68 -10.73 2.51
N LYS A 10 -7.32 -10.98 1.37
CA LYS A 10 -7.27 -10.08 0.21
C LYS A 10 -7.97 -8.75 0.49
N MET A 11 -9.09 -8.77 1.20
CA MET A 11 -9.81 -7.56 1.62
C MET A 11 -9.04 -6.76 2.66
N ALA A 12 -8.51 -7.41 3.70
CA ALA A 12 -7.70 -6.78 4.72
C ALA A 12 -6.45 -6.10 4.12
N LYS A 13 -5.74 -6.80 3.23
CA LYS A 13 -4.59 -6.24 2.52
C LYS A 13 -4.97 -5.03 1.67
N LYS A 14 -6.05 -5.11 0.88
CA LYS A 14 -6.52 -3.98 0.07
C LYS A 14 -6.97 -2.78 0.90
N SER A 15 -7.60 -3.02 2.05
CA SER A 15 -8.04 -1.96 2.96
C SER A 15 -6.83 -1.24 3.57
N ALA A 16 -5.83 -1.99 4.03
CA ALA A 16 -4.58 -1.43 4.53
C ALA A 16 -3.80 -0.66 3.45
N GLU A 17 -3.71 -1.20 2.22
CA GLU A 17 -3.12 -0.49 1.08
C GLU A 17 -3.86 0.81 0.77
N LYS A 18 -5.20 0.81 0.80
CA LYS A 18 -6.00 2.01 0.53
C LYS A 18 -5.85 3.05 1.65
N ALA A 19 -5.77 2.62 2.90
CA ALA A 19 -5.58 3.51 4.06
C ALA A 19 -4.14 4.08 4.13
N ALA A 20 -3.13 3.29 3.80
CA ALA A 20 -1.75 3.75 3.75
C ALA A 20 -1.48 4.71 2.57
N ASN A 21 -2.20 4.52 1.45
CA ASN A 21 -2.11 5.38 0.27
C ASN A 21 -3.21 6.44 0.21
N SER A 22 -4.10 6.52 1.21
CA SER A 22 -4.99 7.67 1.32
C SER A 22 -4.19 8.81 1.93
N ALA A 23 -3.80 9.76 1.09
CA ALA A 23 -3.09 10.95 1.50
C ALA A 23 -3.91 11.73 2.55
N CYS A 24 -3.21 12.38 3.49
CA CYS A 24 -3.82 13.24 4.51
C CYS A 24 -4.75 14.26 3.84
N CYS A 25 -5.97 14.48 4.36
CA CYS A 25 -6.97 15.35 3.73
C CYS A 25 -6.47 16.80 3.47
N PHE A 26 -5.48 17.27 4.23
CA PHE A 26 -4.81 18.56 4.04
C PHE A 26 -3.54 18.49 3.19
N TRP A 27 -2.98 17.29 3.00
CA TRP A 27 -1.71 17.03 2.35
C TRP A 27 -1.90 15.91 1.33
N ALA A 28 -2.84 16.12 0.39
CA ALA A 28 -3.18 15.19 -0.69
C ALA A 28 -2.00 14.85 -1.63
N TYR A 29 -0.82 15.41 -1.36
CA TYR A 29 0.43 15.07 -1.99
C TYR A 29 0.99 13.78 -1.38
N GLN A 30 0.69 12.66 -2.01
CA GLN A 30 1.51 11.46 -1.87
C GLN A 30 2.67 11.59 -2.88
N PRO A 31 3.89 11.97 -2.46
CA PRO A 31 5.03 11.99 -3.37
C PRO A 31 5.19 10.59 -3.95
N LYS A 32 5.15 10.47 -5.28
CA LYS A 32 5.56 9.24 -5.96
C LYS A 32 6.96 8.90 -5.45
N GLU A 33 7.15 7.67 -5.00
CA GLU A 33 8.42 7.22 -4.42
C GLU A 33 9.59 7.67 -5.33
N PRO A 34 10.52 8.51 -4.82
CA PRO A 34 11.55 9.09 -5.64
C PRO A 34 12.38 7.99 -6.31
N LYS A 35 12.72 8.17 -7.59
CA LYS A 35 13.53 7.19 -8.35
C LYS A 35 14.85 6.85 -7.64
N ALA A 36 15.39 7.78 -6.85
CA ALA A 36 16.58 7.59 -6.03
C ALA A 36 16.39 6.50 -4.94
N VAL A 37 15.21 6.43 -4.32
CA VAL A 37 14.90 5.41 -3.28
C VAL A 37 14.85 4.01 -3.89
N LYS A 38 14.33 3.88 -5.11
CA LYS A 38 14.34 2.60 -5.84
C LYS A 38 15.74 2.09 -6.13
N LYS A 39 16.72 2.98 -6.30
CA LYS A 39 18.14 2.63 -6.52
C LYS A 39 18.85 2.18 -5.25
N LEU A 40 18.30 2.46 -4.07
CA LEU A 40 18.85 2.05 -2.77
C LEU A 40 18.40 0.64 -2.36
N ARG A 41 17.45 0.04 -3.08
CA ARG A 41 17.06 -1.35 -2.85
C ARG A 41 18.18 -2.25 -3.36
N LYS A 42 19.01 -2.74 -2.44
CA LYS A 42 19.94 -3.84 -2.69
C LYS A 42 19.10 -5.08 -3.03
N PHE A 43 19.01 -5.41 -4.31
CA PHE A 43 18.63 -6.75 -4.74
C PHE A 43 19.83 -7.67 -4.58
#